data_AF-A0A259PMG0-F1
#
_entry.id   AF-A0A259PMG0-F1
#
_cell.length_a   1.000
_cell.length_b   1.000
_cell.length_c   1.000
_cell.angle_alpha   90.00
_cell.angle_beta   90.00
_cell.angle_gamma   90.00
#
_symmetry.space_group_name_H-M   'P 1'
#
loop_
_entity.id
_entity.type
_entity.pdbx_description
1 polymer ?
#
loop_
_entity_poly.entity_id
_entity_poly.type
_entity_poly.pdbx_seq_one_letter_code
_entity_poly.pdbx_strand_id
1 'polypeptide(L)' 'MLKHPETKYRPMPPVGLKDRTWPDQVISKPPIWMSTDLRDGNQALFEPMDAQRKMRMFKTLCAIGIKQIEV' A
#
# COMPACT_ATOMS: atom_id res chain seq x y z
N MET A 1 14.61 -30.19 -7.17
CA MET A 1 13.63 -29.55 -6.28
C MET A 1 14.04 -29.79 -4.83
N LEU A 2 13.73 -28.87 -3.91
CA LEU A 2 14.03 -29.05 -2.48
C LEU A 2 13.21 -30.23 -1.93
N LYS A 3 13.82 -31.08 -1.10
CA LYS A 3 13.15 -32.23 -0.47
C LYS A 3 12.16 -31.82 0.64
N HIS A 4 12.43 -30.69 1.29
CA HIS A 4 11.66 -30.14 2.40
C HIS A 4 11.41 -28.63 2.20
N PRO A 5 10.59 -28.23 1.20
CA PRO A 5 10.37 -26.82 0.87
C PRO A 5 9.75 -26.00 2.01
N GLU A 6 9.05 -26.64 2.95
CA GLU A 6 8.49 -26.03 4.16
C GLU A 6 9.55 -25.39 5.06
N THR A 7 10.76 -25.93 5.08
CA THR A 7 11.87 -25.42 5.91
C THR A 7 12.46 -24.10 5.41
N LYS A 8 12.13 -23.70 4.17
CA LYS A 8 12.62 -22.47 3.54
C LYS A 8 12.09 -21.21 4.24
N TYR A 9 10.91 -21.30 4.86
CA TYR A 9 10.22 -20.16 5.46
C TYR A 9 10.05 -20.38 6.96
N ARG A 10 10.32 -19.34 7.74
CA ARG A 10 10.18 -19.37 9.20
C ARG A 10 8.89 -18.65 9.61
N PRO A 11 8.23 -19.08 10.69
CA PRO A 11 7.07 -18.37 11.21
C PRO A 11 7.44 -16.95 11.67
N MET A 12 6.51 -16.01 11.49
CA MET A 12 6.65 -14.66 12.04
C MET A 12 6.60 -14.73 13.57
N PRO A 13 7.51 -14.06 14.31
CA PRO A 13 7.50 -14.06 15.76
C PRO A 13 6.22 -13.38 16.31
N PRO A 14 5.72 -13.79 17.50
CA PRO A 14 4.56 -13.15 18.12
C PRO A 14 4.78 -11.67 18.43
N VAL A 15 3.77 -10.84 18.18
CA VAL A 15 3.79 -9.41 18.56
C VAL A 15 3.31 -9.25 20.00
N GLY A 16 4.22 -8.85 20.88
CA GLY A 16 3.98 -8.71 22.34
C GLY A 16 3.17 -7.50 22.79
N LEU A 17 2.20 -7.03 22.02
CA LEU A 17 1.33 -5.90 22.40
C LEU A 17 0.14 -6.41 23.22
N LYS A 18 0.30 -6.45 24.55
CA LYS A 18 -0.68 -7.02 25.49
C LYS A 18 -1.92 -6.15 25.62
N ASP A 19 -1.75 -4.85 25.85
CA ASP A 19 -2.84 -3.90 26.11
C ASP A 19 -3.33 -3.22 24.81
N ARG A 20 -3.49 -4.02 23.74
CA ARG A 20 -3.96 -3.51 22.45
C ARG A 20 -5.41 -3.07 22.58
N THR A 21 -5.72 -1.87 22.11
CA THR A 21 -7.09 -1.32 22.19
C THR A 21 -7.86 -1.42 20.88
N TRP A 22 -7.17 -1.59 19.74
CA TRP A 22 -7.79 -1.62 18.42
C TRP A 22 -8.92 -2.66 18.22
N PRO A 23 -8.96 -3.83 18.91
CA PRO A 23 -10.10 -4.75 18.78
C PRO A 23 -11.43 -4.17 19.25
N ASP A 24 -11.41 -3.23 20.19
CA ASP A 24 -12.62 -2.64 20.79
C ASP A 24 -12.99 -1.28 20.16
N GLN A 25 -12.23 -0.82 19.16
CA GLN A 25 -12.41 0.48 18.53
C GLN A 25 -13.19 0.36 17.22
N VAL A 26 -14.15 1.27 17.02
CA VAL A 26 -14.87 1.41 15.75
C VAL A 26 -14.39 2.68 15.04
N ILE A 27 -14.03 2.55 13.76
CA ILE A 27 -13.61 3.70 12.94
C ILE A 27 -14.77 4.69 12.81
N SER A 28 -14.56 5.94 13.23
CA SER A 28 -15.59 6.99 13.24
C SER A 28 -15.31 8.15 12.26
N LYS A 29 -14.14 8.18 11.63
CA LYS A 29 -13.72 9.24 10.71
C LYS A 29 -12.78 8.69 9.64
N PRO A 30 -12.76 9.29 8.43
CA PRO A 30 -11.80 8.89 7.40
C PRO A 30 -10.36 9.23 7.85
N PRO A 31 -9.38 8.42 7.44
CA PRO A 31 -7.97 8.79 7.58
C PRO A 31 -7.60 9.87 6.56
N ILE A 32 -6.38 10.39 6.68
CA ILE A 32 -5.74 11.12 5.58
C ILE A 32 -5.23 10.08 4.59
N TRP A 33 -5.68 10.19 3.34
CA TRP A 33 -5.26 9.30 2.26
C TRP A 33 -4.01 9.84 1.57
N MET A 34 -3.04 8.94 1.33
CA MET A 34 -1.86 9.18 0.51
C MET A 34 -1.80 8.14 -0.62
N SER A 35 -1.81 8.60 -1.86
CA SER A 35 -1.67 7.74 -3.04
C SER A 35 -0.19 7.63 -3.42
N THR A 36 0.26 6.42 -3.74
CA THR A 36 1.63 6.12 -4.20
C THR A 36 1.66 5.62 -5.64
N ASP A 37 0.54 5.73 -6.35
CA ASP A 37 0.31 5.15 -7.67
C ASP A 37 1.33 5.61 -8.74
N LEU A 38 1.81 6.85 -8.68
CA LEU A 38 2.76 7.42 -9.64
C LEU A 38 4.21 7.00 -9.39
N ARG A 39 4.51 6.47 -8.19
CA ARG A 39 5.83 6.01 -7.77
C ARG A 39 5.86 4.50 -7.58
N ASP A 40 5.37 4.01 -6.45
CA ASP A 40 5.42 2.59 -6.10
C ASP A 40 4.58 1.76 -7.08
N GLY A 41 3.35 2.21 -7.35
CA GLY A 41 2.48 1.57 -8.34
C GLY A 41 3.10 1.53 -9.72
N ASN A 42 3.65 2.67 -10.18
CA ASN A 42 4.31 2.78 -11.47
C ASN A 42 5.57 1.89 -11.59
N GLN A 43 6.32 1.70 -10.50
CA GLN A 43 7.53 0.87 -10.50
C GLN A 43 7.23 -0.64 -10.54
N ALA A 44 6.04 -1.05 -10.13
CA ALA A 44 5.59 -2.44 -10.21
C ALA A 44 5.08 -2.84 -11.62
N LEU A 45 4.90 -1.89 -12.54
CA LEU A 45 4.41 -2.17 -13.88
C LEU A 45 5.50 -2.76 -14.77
N PHE A 46 5.15 -3.77 -15.57
CA PHE A 46 6.03 -4.28 -16.63
C PHE A 46 6.40 -3.19 -17.65
N GLU A 47 5.40 -2.40 -18.07
CA GLU A 47 5.58 -1.19 -18.87
C GLU A 47 5.25 0.04 -18.01
N PRO A 48 6.27 0.81 -17.58
CA PRO A 48 6.05 2.03 -16.81
C PRO A 48 5.16 3.03 -17.56
N MET A 49 4.42 3.84 -16.80
CA MET A 49 3.63 4.93 -17.34
C MET A 49 4.53 5.97 -18.02
N ASP A 50 4.18 6.30 -19.26
CA ASP A 50 4.64 7.50 -19.92
C ASP A 50 4.08 8.77 -19.24
N ALA A 51 4.56 9.94 -19.68
CA ALA A 51 4.13 11.22 -19.14
C ALA A 51 2.61 11.48 -19.27
N GLN A 52 1.97 10.99 -20.34
CA GLN A 52 0.54 11.19 -20.56
C GLN A 52 -0.30 10.34 -19.59
N ARG A 53 0.08 9.09 -19.38
CA ARG A 53 -0.54 8.17 -18.41
C ARG A 53 -0.35 8.68 -16.99
N LYS A 54 0.86 9.14 -16.64
CA LYS A 54 1.13 9.77 -15.33
C LYS A 54 0.25 11.00 -15.10
N MET A 55 0.18 11.91 -16.06
CA MET A 55 -0.65 13.12 -15.94
C MET A 55 -2.15 12.79 -15.84
N ARG A 56 -2.62 11.76 -16.56
CA ARG A 56 -4.00 11.27 -16.44
C ARG A 56 -4.27 10.74 -15.04
N MET A 57 -3.39 9.88 -14.51
CA MET A 57 -3.52 9.33 -13.15
C MET A 57 -3.52 10.44 -12.10
N PHE A 58 -2.56 11.38 -12.17
CA PHE A 58 -2.50 12.53 -11.27
C PHE A 58 -3.80 13.32 -11.25
N LYS A 59 -4.33 13.68 -12.43
CA LYS A 59 -5.60 14.41 -12.55
C LYS A 59 -6.78 13.63 -11.97
N THR A 60 -6.83 12.32 -12.18
CA THR A 60 -7.86 11.45 -11.59
C THR A 60 -7.79 11.47 -10.07
N LEU A 61 -6.60 11.33 -9.47
CA LEU A 61 -6.41 11.36 -8.03
C LEU A 61 -6.82 12.72 -7.43
N CYS A 62 -6.47 13.82 -8.11
CA CYS A 62 -6.93 15.15 -7.73
C CYS A 62 -8.46 15.27 -7.81
N ALA A 63 -9.10 14.73 -8.86
CA ALA A 63 -10.55 14.77 -9.05
C ALA A 63 -11.31 13.94 -8.00
N ILE A 64 -10.74 12.82 -7.54
CA ILE A 64 -11.26 12.02 -6.41
C ILE A 64 -11.15 12.80 -5.09
N GLY A 65 -10.22 13.75 -5.00
CA GLY A 65 -9.99 14.56 -3.81
C GLY A 65 -8.85 14.09 -2.92
N ILE A 66 -7.96 13.21 -3.41
CA ILE A 66 -6.74 12.82 -2.70
C ILE A 66 -5.83 14.06 -2.54
N LYS A 67 -5.34 14.28 -1.31
CA LYS A 67 -4.57 15.47 -0.95
C LYS A 67 -3.08 15.22 -0.76
N GLN A 68 -2.68 13.95 -0.60
CA GLN A 68 -1.29 13.55 -0.52
C GLN A 68 -1.02 12.54 -1.66
N ILE A 69 -0.12 12.89 -2.57
CA ILE A 69 0.22 12.06 -3.73
C ILE A 69 1.74 12.02 -3.84
N GLU A 70 2.30 10.81 -3.84
CA GLU A 70 3.71 10.56 -4.14
C GLU A 70 3.89 10.58 -5.67
N VAL A 71 4.74 11.47 -6.19
CA VAL A 71 4.95 11.70 -7.64
C VAL A 71 6.31 11.22 -8.14
#